data_AF-B8HL44-F1
#
_entry.id   AF-B8HL44-F1
#
_cell.length_a   1.000
_cell.length_b   1.000
_cell.length_c   1.000
_cell.angle_alpha   90.00
_cell.angle_beta   90.00
_cell.angle_gamma   90.00
#
_symmetry.space_group_name_H-M   'P 1'
#
loop_
_entity.id
_entity.type
_entity.pdbx_description
1 polymer ?
#
loop_
_entity_poly.entity_id
_entity_poly.type
_entity_poly.pdbx_seq_one_letter_code
_entity_poly.pdbx_strand_id
1 'polypeptide(L)'
;MSSSTMSSSTHCAGGVCLRESELRVPGPGVWQMIRQLLQTSWTWLMHPPELRVWRCRDRSGNIYWRAYNPANGQSFSSGSETEIRYWIAGSLR
;
A
#
# COMPACT_ATOMS: atom_id res chain seq x y z
N MET A 1 -45.77 -34.48 32.43
CA MET A 1 -44.93 -33.62 33.29
C MET A 1 -43.55 -34.24 33.31
N SER A 2 -42.57 -33.66 32.63
CA SER A 2 -41.17 -34.07 32.72
C SER A 2 -40.32 -32.81 32.72
N SER A 3 -39.98 -32.37 33.92
CA SER A 3 -39.16 -31.19 34.18
C SER A 3 -37.70 -31.60 34.30
N SER A 4 -36.86 -30.86 33.55
CA SER A 4 -35.49 -30.42 33.80
C SER A 4 -34.55 -31.24 34.70
N THR A 5 -33.37 -31.55 34.17
CA THR A 5 -32.08 -31.29 34.85
C THR A 5 -31.00 -31.03 33.81
N MET A 6 -30.68 -29.75 33.60
CA MET A 6 -29.40 -29.32 33.03
C MET A 6 -28.34 -29.44 34.12
N SER A 7 -27.31 -30.27 33.93
CA SER A 7 -26.11 -30.24 34.77
C SER A 7 -24.98 -29.58 34.01
N SER A 8 -24.83 -28.27 34.20
CA SER A 8 -23.58 -27.56 33.92
C SER A 8 -22.65 -27.77 35.11
N SER A 9 -21.73 -28.74 35.00
CA SER A 9 -20.62 -28.87 35.94
C SER A 9 -19.46 -28.00 35.48
N THR A 10 -19.26 -26.87 36.16
CA THR A 10 -18.04 -26.06 36.07
C THR A 10 -17.11 -26.51 37.20
N HIS A 11 -16.02 -27.20 36.85
CA HIS A 11 -14.96 -27.53 37.80
C HIS A 11 -13.88 -26.43 37.71
N CYS A 12 -13.63 -25.72 38.81
CA CYS A 12 -12.49 -24.81 38.94
C CYS A 12 -11.58 -25.36 40.04
N ALA A 13 -10.38 -25.82 39.66
CA ALA A 13 -9.32 -26.17 40.59
C ALA A 13 -8.06 -25.39 40.20
N GLY A 14 -7.55 -24.61 41.15
CA GLY A 14 -6.21 -24.02 41.23
C GLY A 14 -5.40 -23.87 39.95
N GLY A 15 -5.43 -22.68 39.36
CA GLY A 15 -4.51 -22.30 38.30
C GLY A 15 -4.94 -20.98 37.70
N VAL A 16 -4.08 -19.98 37.79
CA VAL A 16 -4.27 -18.65 37.19
C VAL A 16 -4.91 -18.79 35.81
N CYS A 17 -6.14 -18.31 35.65
CA CYS A 17 -6.73 -18.15 34.34
C CYS A 17 -5.90 -17.08 33.63
N LEU A 18 -4.92 -17.50 32.82
CA LEU A 18 -4.29 -16.61 31.87
C LEU A 18 -5.42 -16.11 30.98
N ARG A 19 -5.72 -14.82 31.11
CA ARG A 19 -6.65 -14.12 30.24
C ARG A 19 -6.03 -14.22 28.86
N GLU A 20 -6.52 -15.17 28.07
CA GLU A 20 -6.20 -15.31 26.67
C GLU A 20 -6.46 -13.93 26.07
N SER A 21 -5.38 -13.20 25.80
CA SER A 21 -5.46 -11.87 25.22
C SER A 21 -6.14 -12.09 23.88
N GLU A 22 -7.43 -11.79 23.84
CA GLU A 22 -8.28 -11.96 22.67
C GLU A 22 -7.62 -11.20 21.52
N LEU A 23 -6.85 -11.91 20.70
CA LEU A 23 -6.39 -11.38 19.45
C LEU A 23 -7.64 -11.28 18.58
N ARG A 24 -8.30 -10.13 18.66
CA ARG A 24 -9.57 -9.87 18.03
C ARG A 24 -9.41 -10.03 16.53
N VAL A 25 -9.83 -11.18 16.03
CA VAL A 25 -9.73 -11.52 14.62
C VAL A 25 -10.59 -10.51 13.85
N PRO A 26 -10.05 -9.85 12.81
CA PRO A 26 -10.85 -8.92 12.03
C PRO A 26 -12.06 -9.65 11.47
N GLY A 27 -13.23 -9.00 11.51
CA GLY A 27 -14.43 -9.55 10.89
C GLY A 27 -14.26 -9.72 9.37
N PRO A 28 -15.09 -10.55 8.73
CA PRO A 28 -14.98 -10.86 7.30
C PRO A 28 -14.98 -9.62 6.39
N GLY A 29 -15.68 -8.54 6.78
CA GLY A 29 -15.65 -7.26 6.04
C GLY A 29 -14.30 -6.54 6.08
N VAL A 30 -13.59 -6.56 7.21
CA VAL A 30 -12.26 -5.95 7.35
C VAL A 30 -11.23 -6.71 6.51
N TRP A 31 -11.34 -8.04 6.47
CA TRP A 31 -10.51 -8.87 5.60
C TRP A 31 -10.73 -8.58 4.12
N GLN A 32 -11.97 -8.32 3.70
CA GLN A 32 -12.27 -7.92 2.32
C GLN A 32 -11.63 -6.56 1.98
N MET A 33 -11.70 -5.59 2.89
CA MET A 33 -11.04 -4.29 2.71
C MET A 33 -9.51 -4.43 2.59
N ILE A 34 -8.88 -5.20 3.49
CA ILE A 34 -7.42 -5.43 3.46
C ILE A 34 -7.01 -6.10 2.15
N ARG A 35 -7.78 -7.09 1.67
CA ARG A 35 -7.52 -7.74 0.39
C ARG A 35 -7.60 -6.76 -0.79
N GLN A 36 -8.60 -5.89 -0.82
CA GLN A 36 -8.75 -4.88 -1.88
C GLN A 36 -7.58 -3.88 -1.88
N LEU A 37 -7.15 -3.43 -0.69
CA LEU A 37 -6.01 -2.53 -0.55
C LEU A 37 -4.71 -3.20 -0.98
N LEU A 38 -4.46 -4.44 -0.57
CA LEU A 38 -3.27 -5.19 -0.98
C LEU A 38 -3.26 -5.50 -2.48
N GLN A 39 -4.39 -5.90 -3.06
CA GLN A 39 -4.50 -6.20 -4.49
C GLN A 39 -4.19 -4.97 -5.33
N THR A 40 -4.79 -3.82 -5.01
CA THR A 40 -4.52 -2.56 -5.70
C THR A 40 -3.05 -2.17 -5.53
N SER A 41 -2.50 -2.25 -4.32
CA SER A 41 -1.08 -1.95 -4.07
C SER A 41 -0.15 -2.84 -4.91
N TRP A 42 -0.46 -4.13 -4.99
CA TRP A 42 0.36 -5.11 -5.71
C TRP A 42 0.33 -4.88 -7.22
N THR A 43 -0.82 -4.53 -7.80
CA THR A 43 -0.90 -4.21 -9.23
C THR A 43 -0.11 -2.95 -9.58
N TRP A 44 -0.12 -1.93 -8.72
CA TRP A 44 0.73 -0.74 -8.88
C TRP A 44 2.22 -1.06 -8.80
N LEU A 45 2.62 -2.01 -7.95
CA LEU A 45 4.01 -2.39 -7.75
C LEU A 45 4.54 -3.33 -8.85
N MET A 46 3.66 -4.16 -9.41
CA MET A 46 4.00 -5.11 -10.49
C MET A 46 3.98 -4.49 -11.88
N HIS A 47 3.44 -3.29 -12.05
CA HIS A 47 3.65 -2.55 -13.29
C HIS A 47 5.09 -2.07 -13.37
N PRO A 48 5.76 -2.28 -14.53
CA PRO A 48 7.10 -1.75 -14.73
C PRO A 48 7.10 -0.25 -14.39
N PRO A 49 8.06 0.23 -13.58
CA PRO A 49 8.15 1.65 -13.27
C PRO A 49 8.48 2.42 -14.54
N GLU A 50 7.44 2.87 -15.25
CA GLU A 50 7.58 3.69 -16.44
C GLU A 50 8.05 5.09 -16.06
N LEU A 51 9.09 5.55 -16.76
CA LEU A 51 9.66 6.87 -16.58
C LEU A 51 8.64 7.93 -17.02
N ARG A 52 8.28 8.83 -16.11
CA ARG A 52 7.24 9.83 -16.32
C ARG A 52 7.86 11.15 -16.74
N VAL A 53 7.41 11.70 -17.87
CA VAL A 53 7.88 12.98 -18.40
C VAL A 53 6.69 13.86 -18.71
N TRP A 54 6.72 15.11 -18.27
CA TRP A 54 5.65 16.07 -18.55
C TRP A 54 6.20 17.47 -18.75
N ARG A 55 5.49 18.23 -19.58
CA ARG A 55 5.79 19.63 -19.88
C ARG A 55 5.07 20.54 -18.89
N CYS A 56 5.82 21.39 -18.22
CA CYS A 56 5.31 22.41 -17.30
C CYS A 56 5.40 23.79 -17.94
N ARG A 57 4.56 24.71 -17.45
CA ARG A 57 4.67 26.14 -17.75
C ARG A 57 4.73 26.90 -16.44
N ASP A 58 5.71 27.79 -16.29
CA ASP A 58 5.83 28.62 -15.09
C ASP A 58 4.88 29.84 -15.16
N ARG A 59 4.89 30.65 -14.10
CA ARG A 59 4.08 31.88 -13.99
C ARG A 59 4.53 32.97 -14.98
N SER A 60 5.79 32.93 -15.37
CA SER A 60 6.40 33.84 -16.35
C SER A 60 6.10 33.42 -17.80
N GLY A 61 5.43 32.28 -17.99
CA GLY A 61 5.10 31.71 -19.28
C GLY A 61 6.19 30.84 -19.89
N ASN A 62 7.34 30.65 -19.22
CA ASN A 62 8.42 29.79 -19.68
C ASN A 62 8.01 28.33 -19.61
N ILE A 63 8.37 27.60 -20.67
CA ILE A 63 8.15 26.17 -20.78
C ILE A 63 9.38 25.46 -20.24
N TYR A 64 9.17 24.49 -19.36
CA TYR A 64 10.22 23.61 -18.90
C TYR A 64 9.68 22.19 -18.80
N TRP A 65 10.59 21.23 -18.81
CA TRP A 65 10.27 19.82 -18.76
C TRP A 65 10.62 19.27 -17.39
N ARG A 66 9.81 18.33 -16.90
CA ARG A 66 10.08 17.55 -15.70
C ARG A 66 10.04 16.07 -16.05
N ALA A 67 11.01 15.34 -15.52
CA ALA A 67 11.10 13.89 -15.63
C ALA A 67 11.24 13.28 -14.24
N TYR A 68 10.62 12.12 -14.05
CA TYR A 68 10.65 11.35 -12.82
C TYR A 68 10.86 9.88 -13.16
N ASN A 69 11.84 9.28 -12.51
CA ASN A 69 12.11 7.85 -12.62
C ASN A 69 11.63 7.16 -11.31
N PRO A 70 10.53 6.40 -11.36
CA PRO A 70 10.02 5.69 -10.19
C PRO A 70 10.91 4.52 -9.74
N ALA A 71 11.78 4.00 -10.62
CA ALA A 71 12.65 2.87 -10.30
C ALA A 71 13.77 3.25 -9.31
N ASN A 72 14.27 4.48 -9.40
CA ASN A 72 15.38 4.97 -8.57
C ASN A 72 15.01 6.21 -7.72
N GLY A 73 13.76 6.68 -7.82
CA GLY A 73 13.28 7.86 -7.10
C GLY A 73 13.89 9.18 -7.57
N GLN A 74 14.59 9.21 -8.71
CA GLN A 74 15.24 10.42 -9.20
C GLN A 74 14.26 11.31 -9.94
N SER A 75 14.47 12.63 -9.83
CA SER A 75 13.76 13.63 -10.59
C SER A 75 14.73 14.59 -11.27
N PHE A 76 14.34 15.10 -12.42
CA PHE A 76 15.13 16.05 -13.19
C PHE A 76 14.23 17.08 -13.85
N SER A 77 14.72 18.32 -13.94
CA SER A 77 13.99 19.42 -14.57
C SER A 77 14.94 20.23 -15.43
N SER A 78 14.54 20.53 -16.66
CA SER A 78 15.32 21.36 -17.57
C SER A 78 14.40 22.18 -18.49
N GLY A 79 14.87 23.36 -18.90
CA GLY A 79 14.25 24.12 -19.99
C GLY A 79 14.54 23.55 -21.38
N SER A 80 15.49 22.62 -21.50
CA SER A 80 15.93 22.00 -22.75
C SER A 80 15.34 20.60 -22.90
N GLU A 81 14.64 20.38 -24.01
CA GLU A 81 14.15 19.05 -24.39
C GLU A 81 15.31 18.06 -24.60
N THR A 82 16.41 18.53 -25.19
CA THR A 82 17.59 17.70 -25.45
C THR A 82 18.22 17.20 -24.15
N GLU A 83 18.37 18.06 -23.15
CA GLU A 83 18.89 17.65 -21.84
C GLU A 83 18.00 16.60 -21.18
N ILE A 84 16.67 16.74 -21.29
CA ILE A 84 15.75 15.77 -20.71
C ILE A 84 15.81 14.42 -21.44
N ARG A 85 15.98 14.41 -22.77
CA ARG A 85 16.18 13.17 -23.54
C ARG A 85 17.47 12.45 -23.15
N TYR A 86 18.56 13.18 -22.94
CA TYR A 86 19.80 12.59 -22.44
C TYR A 86 19.64 12.01 -21.04
N TRP A 87 18.93 12.70 -20.15
CA TRP A 87 18.65 12.21 -18.81
C TRP A 87 17.82 10.92 -18.84
N ILE A 88 16.78 10.87 -19.68
CA ILE A 88 15.94 9.67 -19.89
C ILE A 88 16.81 8.51 -20.40
N ALA A 89 17.61 8.75 -21.43
CA ALA A 89 18.49 7.73 -22.01
C ALA A 89 19.53 7.21 -21.01
N GLY A 90 20.05 8.08 -20.12
CA GLY A 90 20.94 7.69 -19.03
C GLY A 90 20.23 6.93 -17.90
N SER A 91 18.93 7.18 -17.69
CA SER A 91 18.11 6.56 -16.65
C SER A 91 17.58 5.16 -17.01
N LEU A 92 17.65 4.78 -18.29
CA LEU A 92 17.22 3.47 -18.81
C LEU A 92 18.37 2.46 -18.95
N ARG A 93 19.53 2.73 -18.35
CA ARG A 93 20.70 1.85 -18.38
C ARG A 93 20.83 0.98 -17.14
#